data_AF-A0A7C7NNF2-F1
#
_entry.id   AF-A0A7C7NNF2-F1
#
_cell.length_a   1.000
_cell.length_b   1.000
_cell.length_c   1.000
_cell.angle_alpha   90.00
_cell.angle_beta   90.00
_cell.angle_gamma   90.00
#
_symmetry.space_group_name_H-M   'P 1'
#
loop_
_entity.id
_entity.type
_entity.pdbx_description
1 polymer ?
#
loop_
_entity_poly.entity_id
_entity_poly.type
_entity_poly.pdbx_seq_one_letter_code
_entity_poly.pdbx_strand_id
1 'polypeptide(L)'
;METVQGIKPWKTNDPDTNRIWWRDGGVHQNITHAVNPDPISGAHCWLQKVSISKPESGEKYGDVFVDTNKSFEHFKKWNTWAKDRETHPDGLRRPLWMGRPLTPQKNQFYIKNIE
;
A
#
# COMPACT_ATOMS: atom_id res chain seq x y z
N MET A 1 13.36 10.25 4.33
CA MET A 1 13.10 10.39 5.77
C MET A 1 14.34 9.88 6.48
N GLU A 2 14.92 10.68 7.36
CA GLU A 2 16.04 10.27 8.24
C GLU A 2 15.51 10.36 9.67
N THR A 3 15.90 9.42 10.53
CA THR A 3 15.50 9.48 11.95
C THR A 3 16.33 10.54 12.67
N VAL A 4 15.74 11.72 12.88
CA VAL A 4 16.41 12.85 13.55
C VAL A 4 16.49 12.65 15.07
N GLN A 5 15.46 12.05 15.67
CA GLN A 5 15.43 11.77 17.10
C GLN A 5 14.57 10.55 17.39
N GLY A 6 15.06 9.64 18.22
CA GLY A 6 14.29 8.51 18.72
C GLY A 6 13.22 8.94 19.74
N ILE A 7 12.41 7.96 20.12
CA ILE A 7 11.25 8.06 20.98
C ILE A 7 11.53 8.48 22.44
N LYS A 8 10.83 9.50 22.96
CA LYS A 8 10.79 9.91 24.38
C LYS A 8 9.47 10.64 24.77
N PRO A 9 9.11 10.70 26.05
CA PRO A 9 8.14 11.68 26.56
C PRO A 9 8.65 13.14 26.43
N TRP A 10 7.78 14.14 26.53
CA TRP A 10 8.19 15.54 26.69
C TRP A 10 7.20 16.34 27.55
N LYS A 11 7.72 17.35 28.25
CA LYS A 11 6.94 18.14 29.22
C LYS A 11 6.06 19.16 28.51
N THR A 12 4.74 19.05 28.68
CA THR A 12 3.77 20.09 28.27
C THR A 12 2.65 20.20 29.31
N ASN A 13 1.76 21.18 29.13
CA ASN A 13 0.55 21.34 29.97
C ASN A 13 -0.51 20.26 29.71
N ASP A 14 -0.40 19.52 28.61
CA ASP A 14 -1.22 18.34 28.34
C ASP A 14 -0.61 17.12 29.06
N PRO A 15 -1.29 16.55 30.07
CA PRO A 15 -0.79 15.40 30.82
C PRO A 15 -0.56 14.15 29.95
N ASP A 16 -1.19 14.03 28.78
CA ASP A 16 -1.03 12.88 27.89
C ASP A 16 0.31 12.90 27.14
N THR A 17 0.87 14.08 26.86
CA THR A 17 2.21 14.20 26.23
C THR A 17 3.35 13.64 27.09
N ASN A 18 3.17 13.63 28.41
CA ASN A 18 4.11 13.00 29.35
C ASN A 18 4.02 11.47 29.35
N ARG A 19 2.94 10.91 28.78
CA ARG A 19 2.68 9.47 28.67
C ARG A 19 3.03 8.91 27.29
N ILE A 20 3.38 9.78 26.35
CA ILE A 20 3.81 9.37 25.01
C ILE A 20 5.12 8.59 25.12
N TRP A 21 5.04 7.32 24.74
CA TRP A 21 6.17 6.40 24.66
C TRP A 21 6.54 6.06 23.21
N TRP A 22 6.10 6.84 22.20
CA TRP A 22 6.50 6.75 20.77
C TRP A 22 6.79 8.16 20.18
N ARG A 23 7.82 8.35 19.34
CA ARG A 23 8.13 9.61 18.60
C ARG A 23 8.36 9.37 17.10
N ASP A 24 7.58 8.46 16.55
CA ASP A 24 7.86 7.57 15.43
C ASP A 24 8.75 6.39 15.83
N GLY A 25 8.15 5.21 15.72
CA GLY A 25 8.60 3.97 16.30
C GLY A 25 8.14 2.77 15.53
N GLY A 26 9.10 1.93 15.19
CA GLY A 26 8.89 0.70 14.45
C GLY A 26 9.48 0.77 13.04
N VAL A 27 9.44 -0.39 12.37
CA VAL A 27 9.82 -0.51 10.97
C VAL A 27 8.60 -0.20 10.14
N HIS A 28 8.65 0.87 9.34
CA HIS A 28 7.61 1.17 8.34
C HIS A 28 7.71 0.20 7.18
N GLN A 29 7.26 -1.04 7.39
CA GLN A 29 7.35 -2.09 6.36
C GLN A 29 6.49 -1.74 5.14
N ASN A 30 5.37 -1.05 5.31
CA ASN A 30 4.44 -0.80 4.22
C ASN A 30 5.04 0.10 3.13
N ILE A 31 5.91 1.05 3.49
CA ILE A 31 6.47 2.02 2.55
C ILE A 31 7.58 1.41 1.66
N THR A 32 8.05 0.20 1.97
CA THR A 32 9.00 -0.54 1.13
C THR A 32 8.31 -1.37 0.05
N HIS A 33 6.98 -1.52 0.10
CA HIS A 33 6.23 -2.36 -0.84
C HIS A 33 5.73 -1.53 -2.02
N ALA A 34 5.87 -2.08 -3.23
CA ALA A 34 5.30 -1.50 -4.44
C ALA A 34 3.77 -1.64 -4.43
N VAL A 35 3.05 -0.71 -5.06
CA VAL A 35 1.59 -0.67 -5.02
C VAL A 35 0.99 -1.69 -6.00
N ASN A 36 0.61 -2.85 -5.48
CA ASN A 36 0.06 -3.99 -6.24
C ASN A 36 -1.36 -4.33 -5.75
N PRO A 37 -2.41 -3.65 -6.21
CA PRO A 37 -3.78 -4.01 -5.87
C PRO A 37 -4.23 -5.31 -6.58
N ASP A 38 -4.79 -6.25 -5.84
CA ASP A 38 -5.42 -7.43 -6.41
C ASP A 38 -6.61 -7.02 -7.32
N PRO A 39 -6.68 -7.49 -8.58
CA PRO A 39 -7.69 -7.05 -9.54
C PRO A 39 -9.14 -7.34 -9.12
N ILE A 40 -9.33 -8.42 -8.36
CA ILE A 40 -10.66 -8.86 -7.92
C ILE A 40 -11.08 -8.05 -6.70
N SER A 41 -10.30 -8.09 -5.62
CA SER A 41 -10.64 -7.51 -4.32
C SER A 41 -10.32 -6.03 -4.20
N GLY A 42 -9.25 -5.56 -4.84
CA GLY A 42 -8.62 -4.27 -4.61
C GLY A 42 -7.69 -4.24 -3.38
N ALA A 43 -7.52 -5.36 -2.68
CA ALA A 43 -6.62 -5.45 -1.54
C ALA A 43 -5.15 -5.40 -1.98
N HIS A 44 -4.26 -4.93 -1.10
CA HIS A 44 -2.83 -4.88 -1.41
C HIS A 44 -2.21 -6.28 -1.38
N CYS A 45 -1.47 -6.64 -2.43
CA CYS A 45 -0.68 -7.86 -2.50
C CYS A 45 0.63 -7.68 -1.72
N TRP A 46 0.61 -8.10 -0.45
CA TRP A 46 1.72 -7.94 0.51
C TRP A 46 2.93 -8.83 0.23
N LEU A 47 2.74 -10.00 -0.38
CA LEU A 47 3.86 -10.89 -0.67
C LEU A 47 4.66 -10.33 -1.87
N GLN A 48 5.79 -9.69 -1.58
CA GLN A 48 6.64 -9.07 -2.59
C GLN A 48 8.09 -9.51 -2.45
N LYS A 49 8.78 -9.58 -3.59
CA LYS A 49 10.21 -9.85 -3.62
C LYS A 49 10.96 -8.58 -3.22
N VAL A 50 11.88 -8.72 -2.27
CA VAL A 50 12.78 -7.65 -1.83
C VAL A 50 14.24 -8.06 -2.05
N SER A 51 15.12 -7.07 -2.18
CA SER A 51 16.57 -7.23 -2.17
C SER A 51 17.13 -6.62 -0.90
N ILE A 52 18.09 -7.29 -0.28
CA ILE A 52 18.72 -6.85 0.99
C ILE A 52 20.23 -6.75 0.75
N SER A 53 20.85 -5.71 1.30
CA SER A 53 22.30 -5.48 1.29
C SER A 53 22.80 -5.18 2.71
N LYS A 54 24.11 -5.24 2.92
CA LYS A 54 24.74 -4.63 4.10
C LYS A 54 24.75 -3.11 3.90
N PRO A 55 24.58 -2.32 4.98
CA PRO A 55 24.58 -0.87 4.86
C PRO A 55 25.96 -0.34 4.43
N GLU A 56 25.97 0.65 3.55
CA GLU A 56 27.17 1.39 3.15
C GLU A 56 27.59 2.40 4.24
N SER A 57 28.82 2.92 4.16
CA SER A 57 29.39 3.81 5.20
C SER A 57 28.63 5.13 5.41
N GLY A 58 27.80 5.53 4.43
CA GLY A 58 26.99 6.75 4.50
C GLY A 58 25.52 6.53 4.87
N GLU A 59 25.05 5.28 4.94
CA GLU A 59 23.65 4.96 5.25
C GLU A 59 23.43 5.00 6.76
N LYS A 60 22.47 5.82 7.21
CA LYS A 60 22.11 5.96 8.61
C LYS A 60 20.86 5.15 8.94
N TYR A 61 20.72 4.83 10.23
CA TYR A 61 19.53 4.15 10.71
C TYR A 61 18.27 4.99 10.47
N GLY A 62 17.30 4.41 9.78
CA GLY A 62 16.06 5.07 9.42
C GLY A 62 16.15 5.97 8.19
N ASP A 63 17.24 5.90 7.43
CA ASP A 63 17.28 6.46 6.07
C ASP A 63 16.32 5.67 5.18
N VAL A 64 15.14 6.26 4.95
CA VAL A 64 14.14 5.72 4.05
C VAL A 64 13.87 6.71 2.92
N PHE A 65 14.06 6.25 1.69
CA PHE A 65 13.70 7.00 0.51
C PHE A 65 12.63 6.25 -0.28
N VAL A 66 11.53 6.95 -0.59
CA VAL A 66 10.46 6.44 -1.44
C VAL A 66 10.33 7.35 -2.65
N ASP A 67 10.56 6.80 -3.83
CA ASP A 67 10.32 7.49 -5.09
C ASP A 67 8.84 7.34 -5.47
N THR A 68 8.06 8.39 -5.25
CA THR A 68 6.61 8.39 -5.51
C THR A 68 6.28 8.32 -7.00
N ASN A 69 7.16 8.84 -7.87
CA ASN A 69 6.98 8.75 -9.32
C ASN A 69 7.16 7.30 -9.77
N LYS A 70 8.26 6.64 -9.36
CA LYS A 70 8.47 5.21 -9.66
C LYS A 70 7.36 4.33 -9.08
N SER A 71 6.90 4.65 -7.87
CA SER A 71 5.78 3.93 -7.24
C SER A 71 4.51 4.03 -8.09
N PHE A 72 4.18 5.22 -8.59
CA PHE A 72 3.02 5.43 -9.44
C PHE A 72 3.15 4.82 -10.85
N GLU A 73 4.35 4.87 -11.43
CA GLU A 73 4.66 4.17 -12.69
C GLU A 73 4.48 2.65 -12.54
N HIS A 74 4.97 2.09 -11.44
CA HIS A 74 4.79 0.67 -11.13
C HIS A 74 3.31 0.31 -10.98
N PHE A 75 2.55 1.12 -10.23
CA PHE A 75 1.10 0.95 -10.07
C PHE A 75 0.37 0.91 -11.42
N LYS A 76 0.69 1.84 -12.32
CA LYS A 76 0.10 1.85 -13.68
C LYS A 76 0.45 0.57 -14.44
N LYS A 77 1.72 0.17 -14.41
CA LYS A 77 2.21 -1.05 -15.06
C LYS A 77 1.50 -2.30 -14.53
N TRP A 78 1.35 -2.39 -13.21
CA TRP A 78 0.63 -3.46 -12.54
C TRP A 78 -0.82 -3.52 -12.99
N ASN A 79 -1.54 -2.40 -13.03
CA ASN A 79 -2.93 -2.37 -13.49
C ASN A 79 -3.07 -2.81 -14.95
N THR A 80 -2.14 -2.44 -15.82
CA THR A 80 -2.14 -2.93 -17.21
C THR A 80 -1.96 -4.45 -17.24
N TRP A 81 -0.99 -4.99 -16.52
CA TRP A 81 -0.79 -6.45 -16.45
C TRP A 81 -1.98 -7.20 -15.87
N ALA A 82 -2.61 -6.65 -14.83
CA ALA A 82 -3.79 -7.21 -14.22
C ALA A 82 -4.94 -7.23 -15.23
N LYS A 83 -5.22 -6.09 -15.88
CA LYS A 83 -6.24 -5.97 -16.92
C LYS A 83 -6.01 -6.91 -18.10
N ASP A 84 -4.76 -7.04 -18.56
CA ASP A 84 -4.41 -7.91 -19.70
C ASP A 84 -4.60 -9.40 -19.39
N ARG A 85 -4.58 -9.79 -18.10
CA ARG A 85 -4.77 -11.17 -17.65
C ARG A 85 -6.13 -11.44 -17.01
N GLU A 86 -6.92 -10.41 -16.74
CA GLU A 86 -8.25 -10.55 -16.17
C GLU A 86 -9.13 -11.37 -17.12
N THR A 87 -9.91 -12.28 -16.52
CA THR A 87 -10.97 -12.98 -17.20
C THR A 87 -12.28 -12.59 -16.53
N HIS A 88 -13.31 -12.41 -17.33
CA HIS A 88 -14.64 -12.03 -16.85
C HIS A 88 -15.65 -13.12 -17.19
N PRO A 89 -15.66 -14.24 -16.44
CA PRO A 89 -16.71 -15.24 -16.57
C PRO A 89 -18.08 -14.57 -16.46
N ASP A 90 -19.02 -14.98 -17.31
CA ASP A 90 -20.39 -14.47 -17.36
C ASP A 90 -20.50 -12.94 -17.59
N GLY A 91 -19.46 -12.30 -18.12
CA GLY A 91 -19.41 -10.86 -18.38
C GLY A 91 -19.34 -10.01 -17.11
N LEU A 92 -18.97 -10.60 -15.97
CA LEU A 92 -18.86 -9.90 -14.70
C LEU A 92 -17.52 -9.15 -14.59
N ARG A 93 -17.56 -7.84 -14.37
CA ARG A 93 -16.40 -7.04 -13.95
C ARG A 93 -15.76 -7.62 -12.70
N ARG A 94 -16.59 -8.09 -11.75
CA ARG A 94 -16.16 -8.68 -10.48
C ARG A 94 -17.16 -9.74 -9.97
N PRO A 95 -16.73 -10.69 -9.12
CA PRO A 95 -17.61 -11.73 -8.59
C PRO A 95 -18.70 -11.19 -7.65
N LEU A 96 -19.91 -11.77 -7.75
CA LEU A 96 -21.07 -11.40 -6.93
C LEU A 96 -20.97 -11.85 -5.47
N TRP A 97 -20.22 -12.92 -5.20
CA TRP A 97 -20.08 -13.49 -3.85
C TRP A 97 -19.14 -12.67 -2.95
N MET A 98 -18.35 -11.75 -3.52
CA MET A 98 -17.41 -10.95 -2.76
C MET A 98 -18.12 -9.74 -2.14
N GLY A 99 -18.29 -9.75 -0.83
CA GLY A 99 -18.89 -8.66 -0.07
C GLY A 99 -18.07 -7.36 -0.14
N ARG A 100 -18.76 -6.22 -0.20
CA ARG A 100 -18.13 -4.89 -0.22
C ARG A 100 -18.92 -3.89 0.63
N PRO A 101 -18.24 -2.89 1.23
CA PRO A 101 -18.94 -1.71 1.72
C PRO A 101 -19.68 -1.05 0.55
N LEU A 102 -20.95 -0.71 0.75
CA LEU A 102 -21.79 -0.05 -0.26
C LEU A 102 -21.88 -0.83 -1.59
N THR A 103 -22.21 -2.13 -1.50
CA THR A 103 -22.38 -3.01 -2.67
C THR A 103 -23.26 -2.36 -3.75
N PRO A 104 -22.77 -2.22 -4.99
CA PRO A 104 -23.55 -1.67 -6.10
C PRO A 104 -24.81 -2.49 -6.40
N GLN A 105 -25.74 -1.92 -7.17
CA GLN A 105 -26.83 -2.70 -7.76
C GLN A 105 -26.27 -3.80 -8.66
N LYS A 106 -26.94 -4.96 -8.70
CA LYS A 106 -26.47 -6.16 -9.43
C LYS A 106 -26.14 -5.89 -10.90
N ASN A 107 -26.88 -5.02 -11.58
CA ASN A 107 -26.62 -4.64 -12.98
C ASN A 107 -25.28 -3.91 -13.19
N GLN A 108 -24.69 -3.28 -12.16
CA GLN A 108 -23.40 -2.59 -12.24
C GLN A 108 -22.20 -3.55 -12.21
N PHE A 109 -22.43 -4.84 -11.91
CA PHE A 109 -21.38 -5.85 -11.92
C PHE A 109 -21.04 -6.32 -13.33
N TYR A 110 -21.89 -6.06 -14.32
CA TYR A 110 -21.69 -6.54 -15.68
C TYR A 110 -20.92 -5.52 -16.53
N ILE A 111 -20.02 -6.01 -17.38
CA ILE A 111 -19.39 -5.21 -18.43
C ILE A 111 -20.48 -4.92 -19.46
N LYS A 112 -20.76 -3.63 -19.71
CA LYS A 112 -21.57 -3.25 -20.86
C LYS A 112 -20.73 -3.57 -22.10
N ASN A 113 -21.24 -4.41 -22.99
CA ASN A 113 -20.63 -4.57 -24.30
C ASN A 113 -20.56 -3.19 -24.94
N ILE A 114 -19.35 -2.77 -25.26
CA ILE A 114 -19.13 -1.63 -26.14
C ILE A 114 -19.29 -2.23 -27.53
N GLU A 115 -20.46 -2.01 -28.14
CA GLU A 115 -20.65 -2.22 -29.59
C GLU A 115 -19.75 -1.28 -30.37
#